data_AF-A0A534RFG2-F1
#
_entry.id   AF-A0A534RFG2-F1
#
_cell.length_a   1.000
_cell.length_b   1.000
_cell.length_c   1.000
_cell.angle_alpha   90.00
_cell.angle_beta   90.00
_cell.angle_gamma   90.00
#
_symmetry.space_group_name_H-M   'P 1'
#
loop_
_entity.id
_entity.type
_entity.pdbx_description
1 polymer ?
#
loop_
_entity_poly.entity_id
_entity_poly.type
_entity_poly.pdbx_seq_one_letter_code
_entity_poly.pdbx_strand_id
1 'polypeptide(L)'
;MPPLMGTAPPMGAPGRHLLHATLRYRTDAARTWAGFSLESIRPMGARLCARCGTVARAGMKFCGECGESLGGVPARQTPWRLTAAGAAVLGAFLSAGLAIWTLILVPAQGRAPGGPRAASMPPTPGPRELPEGHPTVPLALPAEVKSFIADLATKAKEQPQDLDVWARLGQVEYRAAQLDPAYYPDALAAFEHVLETDPKHADALRGAANVHYDREEHKEAIPLFERYLALRPDDPGARTDLGTMYLYGGDVGRAVATYKAVIQRNPSFVQAHYNLAVTYHQQGDDTGALAELRTARNVASEDAVRTQIDEMIARLSGDKAGTASSPFQSAVERAFRSHPIVGPKIVRFEWSGPAAGRVLVENFPMEAMPPAVREKFTTHMGEELRSAQSANHVDGPVRVEIADASSGTVMATVTP
;
A
#
# COMPACT_ATOMS: atom_id res chain seq x y z
N MET A 1 48.63 10.46 35.99
CA MET A 1 47.76 9.84 37.00
C MET A 1 46.37 9.63 36.41
N PRO A 2 45.96 8.39 36.12
CA PRO A 2 44.55 8.01 36.03
C PRO A 2 44.17 7.04 37.17
N PRO A 3 42.90 7.04 37.61
CA PRO A 3 42.11 5.78 37.69
C PRO A 3 40.67 6.00 37.17
N LEU A 4 40.11 5.10 36.35
CA LEU A 4 39.38 3.85 36.66
C LEU A 4 37.91 4.00 37.11
N MET A 5 37.04 3.43 36.26
CA MET A 5 35.85 2.61 36.53
C MET A 5 34.64 3.21 37.26
N GLY A 6 33.52 3.22 36.54
CA GLY A 6 32.17 3.06 37.09
C GLY A 6 31.37 2.12 36.18
N THR A 7 31.06 0.94 36.69
CA THR A 7 30.33 -0.16 36.05
C THR A 7 28.83 0.14 35.88
N ALA A 8 28.24 -0.39 34.81
CA ALA A 8 26.82 -0.34 34.48
C ALA A 8 25.92 -1.14 35.46
N PRO A 9 24.60 -0.89 35.45
CA PRO A 9 23.59 -1.93 35.69
C PRO A 9 22.85 -2.34 34.39
N PRO A 10 22.25 -3.54 34.33
CA PRO A 10 21.73 -4.16 33.11
C PRO A 10 20.22 -3.93 32.87
N MET A 11 19.87 -4.04 31.58
CA MET A 11 18.56 -4.22 30.90
C MET A 11 17.25 -4.10 31.70
N GLY A 12 16.34 -3.26 31.17
CA GLY A 12 14.91 -3.26 31.49
C GLY A 12 14.04 -2.72 30.34
N ALA A 13 13.28 -3.64 29.72
CA ALA A 13 12.13 -3.49 28.81
C ALA A 13 12.36 -3.07 27.32
N PRO A 14 11.83 -3.86 26.35
CA PRO A 14 11.80 -3.47 24.94
C PRO A 14 10.64 -2.49 24.70
N GLY A 15 10.99 -1.21 24.58
CA GLY A 15 10.07 -0.17 24.13
C GLY A 15 9.71 -0.36 22.66
N ARG A 16 8.41 -0.30 22.36
CA ARG A 16 7.80 -0.31 21.03
C ARG A 16 8.41 0.80 20.15
N HIS A 17 9.36 0.46 19.29
CA HIS A 17 9.75 1.30 18.15
C HIS A 17 9.08 0.74 16.89
N LEU A 18 7.86 1.22 16.61
CA LEU A 18 7.34 1.14 15.24
C LEU A 18 8.15 2.13 14.42
N LEU A 19 9.04 1.60 13.58
CA LEU A 19 9.84 2.38 12.64
C LEU A 19 8.96 3.38 11.87
N HIS A 20 9.47 4.61 11.84
CA HIS A 20 8.96 5.89 11.33
C HIS A 20 8.52 5.87 9.84
N ALA A 21 7.58 5.01 9.47
CA ALA A 21 7.15 4.87 8.09
C ALA A 21 5.88 5.69 7.81
N THR A 22 6.03 7.00 7.57
CA THR A 22 5.02 7.78 6.83
C THR A 22 5.00 7.32 5.38
N LEU A 23 3.82 7.19 4.77
CA LEU A 23 3.73 6.86 3.36
C LEU A 23 4.21 8.08 2.56
N ARG A 24 5.06 7.84 1.57
CA ARG A 24 5.39 8.85 0.56
C ARG A 24 4.85 8.34 -0.77
N TYR A 25 3.85 9.03 -1.31
CA TYR A 25 3.49 8.79 -2.69
C TYR A 25 4.54 9.54 -3.51
N ARG A 26 5.36 8.81 -4.26
CA ARG A 26 6.17 9.45 -5.30
C ARG A 26 5.19 9.81 -6.42
N THR A 27 4.47 10.92 -6.25
CA THR A 27 3.83 11.57 -7.38
C THR A 27 4.97 12.05 -8.25
N ASP A 28 5.26 11.34 -9.34
CA ASP A 28 5.77 12.02 -10.51
C ASP A 28 4.73 13.10 -10.80
N ALA A 29 5.05 14.34 -10.43
CA ALA A 29 4.19 15.47 -10.70
C ALA A 29 3.95 15.44 -12.20
N ALA A 30 2.75 15.00 -12.59
CA ALA A 30 2.27 15.15 -13.95
C ALA A 30 2.44 16.63 -14.24
N ARG A 31 3.39 16.93 -15.12
CA ARG A 31 3.66 18.25 -15.66
C ARG A 31 2.35 18.83 -16.17
N THR A 32 1.65 19.61 -15.34
CA THR A 32 0.59 20.50 -15.80
C THR A 32 1.27 21.71 -16.43
N TRP A 33 1.73 21.50 -17.67
CA TRP A 33 2.14 22.59 -18.53
C TRP A 33 0.88 23.26 -19.08
N ALA A 34 0.47 24.35 -18.44
CA ALA A 34 -0.33 25.37 -19.11
C ALA A 34 0.62 26.22 -19.96
N GLY A 35 0.51 26.11 -21.28
CA GLY A 35 1.18 27.03 -22.22
C GLY A 35 2.07 26.37 -23.26
N PHE A 36 1.56 25.42 -24.04
CA PHE A 36 2.07 25.18 -25.39
C PHE A 36 0.91 24.87 -26.32
N SER A 37 0.57 25.85 -27.16
CA SER A 37 -0.29 25.66 -28.32
C SER A 37 0.49 24.84 -29.36
N LEU A 38 0.07 23.58 -29.55
CA LEU A 38 0.44 22.78 -30.73
C LEU A 38 -0.84 22.28 -31.40
N GLU A 39 -1.55 23.22 -31.98
CA GLU A 39 -2.40 22.96 -33.12
C GLU A 39 -1.47 22.72 -34.33
N SER A 40 -0.88 21.53 -34.42
CA SER A 40 -0.48 20.87 -35.68
C SER A 40 0.29 19.57 -35.42
N ILE A 41 -0.07 18.56 -36.21
CA ILE A 41 0.58 17.25 -36.39
C ILE A 41 0.31 16.21 -35.28
N ARG A 42 -0.85 15.56 -35.37
CA ARG A 42 -0.95 14.14 -34.99
C ARG A 42 -0.24 13.29 -36.05
N PRO A 43 0.85 12.57 -35.76
CA PRO A 43 1.19 11.42 -36.58
C PRO A 43 0.27 10.28 -36.13
N MET A 44 -0.59 9.82 -37.04
CA MET A 44 -1.30 8.55 -36.89
C MET A 44 -0.27 7.44 -36.61
N GLY A 45 -0.35 6.80 -35.44
CA GLY A 45 0.46 5.62 -35.11
C GLY A 45 1.23 5.65 -33.78
N ALA A 46 1.10 6.69 -32.97
CA ALA A 46 1.76 6.75 -31.67
C ALA A 46 1.12 5.76 -30.67
N ARG A 47 1.94 4.88 -30.08
CA ARG A 47 1.49 3.89 -29.08
C ARG A 47 1.68 4.45 -27.67
N LEU A 48 0.68 4.30 -26.81
CA LEU A 48 0.83 4.60 -25.39
C LEU A 48 1.47 3.40 -24.69
N CYS A 49 2.43 3.65 -23.81
CA CYS A 49 2.95 2.62 -22.93
C CYS A 49 1.86 2.21 -21.94
N ALA A 50 1.53 0.92 -21.88
CA ALA A 50 0.48 0.42 -20.99
C ALA A 50 0.80 0.60 -19.49
N ARG A 51 2.08 0.80 -19.15
CA ARG A 51 2.53 0.93 -17.76
C ARG A 51 2.60 2.37 -17.26
N CYS A 52 3.09 3.31 -18.08
CA CYS A 52 3.31 4.69 -17.67
C CYS A 52 2.54 5.72 -18.50
N GLY A 53 1.81 5.28 -19.53
CA GLY A 53 1.01 6.17 -20.38
C GLY A 53 1.83 7.02 -21.36
N THR A 54 3.16 6.91 -21.38
CA THR A 54 4.00 7.71 -22.28
C THR A 54 3.76 7.35 -23.74
N VAL A 55 3.67 8.37 -24.59
CA VAL A 55 3.59 8.18 -26.03
C VAL A 55 4.95 7.72 -26.55
N ALA A 56 5.04 6.45 -26.92
CA ALA A 56 6.24 5.90 -27.54
C ALA A 56 6.39 6.41 -28.97
N ARG A 57 7.61 6.87 -29.31
CA ARG A 57 7.97 7.18 -30.69
C ARG A 57 7.83 5.93 -31.56
N ALA A 58 7.31 6.11 -32.77
CA ALA A 58 7.13 5.02 -33.73
C ALA A 58 8.46 4.28 -33.96
N GLY A 59 8.45 2.94 -33.82
CA GLY A 59 9.62 2.08 -34.02
C GLY A 59 10.39 1.68 -32.75
N MET A 60 10.07 2.24 -31.58
CA MET A 60 10.70 1.85 -30.31
C MET A 60 10.20 0.49 -29.83
N LYS A 61 11.12 -0.44 -29.51
CA LYS A 61 10.80 -1.76 -28.91
C LYS A 61 10.53 -1.67 -27.41
N PHE A 62 11.02 -0.61 -26.76
CA PHE A 62 10.91 -0.37 -25.32
C PHE A 62 10.48 1.07 -25.05
N CYS A 63 9.79 1.29 -23.94
CA CYS A 63 9.42 2.62 -23.47
C CYS A 63 10.68 3.37 -22.98
N GLY A 64 10.91 4.59 -23.48
CA GLY A 64 12.06 5.41 -23.09
C GLY A 64 11.99 5.98 -21.66
N GLU A 65 10.83 5.93 -21.00
CA GLU A 65 10.66 6.43 -19.63
C GLU A 65 10.69 5.32 -18.57
N CYS A 66 9.99 4.20 -18.80
CA CYS A 66 9.90 3.12 -17.80
C CYS A 66 10.60 1.82 -18.21
N GLY A 67 11.16 1.72 -19.42
CA GLY A 67 11.85 0.52 -19.91
C GLY A 67 10.94 -0.65 -20.32
N GLU A 68 9.62 -0.52 -20.20
CA GLU A 68 8.66 -1.59 -20.50
C GLU A 68 8.70 -2.00 -21.98
N SER A 69 8.61 -3.30 -22.27
CA SER A 69 8.57 -3.84 -23.64
C SER A 69 7.25 -3.47 -24.32
N LEU A 70 7.32 -2.84 -25.50
CA LEU A 70 6.15 -2.33 -26.21
C LEU A 70 5.55 -3.33 -27.22
N GLY A 71 6.01 -4.59 -27.21
CA GLY A 71 5.44 -5.70 -27.97
C GLY A 71 5.53 -5.55 -29.50
N GLY A 72 6.31 -6.41 -30.15
CA GLY A 72 6.40 -6.46 -31.62
C GLY A 72 5.47 -7.51 -32.23
N VAL A 73 4.37 -7.09 -32.87
CA VAL A 73 3.56 -7.90 -33.81
C VAL A 73 2.99 -6.96 -34.90
N PRO A 74 2.95 -7.36 -36.20
CA PRO A 74 3.00 -6.43 -37.33
C PRO A 74 1.68 -5.73 -37.67
N ALA A 75 1.83 -4.62 -38.39
CA ALA A 75 0.76 -3.75 -38.84
C ALA A 75 -0.08 -4.37 -39.97
N ARG A 76 -1.38 -4.57 -39.69
CA ARG A 76 -2.53 -4.23 -40.56
C ARG A 76 -3.80 -4.84 -39.96
N GLN A 77 -4.69 -4.02 -39.42
CA GLN A 77 -6.11 -4.39 -39.28
C GLN A 77 -6.87 -3.74 -40.43
N THR A 78 -7.20 -4.56 -41.43
CA THR A 78 -8.35 -4.33 -42.31
C THR A 78 -9.64 -4.65 -41.53
N PRO A 79 -10.76 -3.96 -41.80
CA PRO A 79 -11.99 -4.20 -41.07
C PRO A 79 -12.51 -5.62 -41.35
N TRP A 80 -12.88 -6.32 -40.27
CA TRP A 80 -13.35 -7.70 -40.30
C TRP A 80 -14.64 -7.82 -41.13
N ARG A 81 -14.58 -8.60 -42.21
CA ARG A 81 -15.76 -9.22 -42.81
C ARG A 81 -15.71 -10.71 -42.48
N LEU A 82 -16.67 -11.19 -41.69
CA LEU A 82 -16.87 -12.60 -41.43
C LEU A 82 -17.14 -13.32 -42.76
N THR A 83 -16.16 -14.03 -43.27
CA THR A 83 -16.37 -14.94 -44.40
C THR A 83 -16.96 -16.24 -43.87
N ALA A 84 -17.72 -16.95 -44.70
CA ALA A 84 -18.36 -18.22 -44.34
C ALA A 84 -17.36 -19.27 -43.79
N ALA A 85 -16.08 -19.17 -44.16
CA ALA A 85 -15.00 -19.99 -43.62
C ALA A 85 -14.67 -19.69 -42.14
N GLY A 86 -14.75 -18.43 -41.71
CA GLY A 86 -14.49 -18.03 -40.31
C GLY A 86 -15.56 -18.53 -39.34
N ALA A 87 -16.82 -18.58 -39.78
CA ALA A 87 -17.92 -19.14 -39.01
C ALA A 87 -17.77 -20.66 -38.81
N ALA A 88 -17.23 -21.39 -39.80
CA ALA A 88 -17.01 -22.82 -39.72
C ALA A 88 -15.91 -23.19 -38.70
N VAL A 89 -14.84 -22.40 -38.61
CA VAL A 89 -13.74 -22.63 -37.65
C VAL A 89 -14.19 -22.36 -36.21
N LEU A 90 -14.97 -21.30 -35.99
CA LEU A 90 -15.58 -21.00 -34.68
C LEU A 90 -16.56 -22.10 -34.23
N GLY A 91 -17.35 -22.65 -35.16
CA GLY A 91 -18.24 -23.78 -34.88
C GLY A 91 -17.49 -25.06 -34.47
N ALA A 92 -16.35 -25.34 -35.10
CA ALA A 92 -15.50 -26.48 -34.75
C ALA A 92 -14.80 -26.33 -33.39
N PHE A 93 -14.40 -25.10 -33.01
CA PHE A 93 -13.82 -24.84 -31.69
C PHE A 93 -14.85 -24.94 -30.56
N LEU A 94 -16.08 -24.48 -30.79
CA LEU A 94 -17.15 -24.55 -29.79
C LEU A 94 -17.62 -26.00 -29.57
N SER A 95 -17.67 -26.83 -30.62
CA SER A 95 -18.02 -28.26 -30.48
C SER A 95 -16.91 -29.09 -29.83
N ALA A 96 -15.63 -28.81 -30.13
CA ALA A 96 -14.50 -29.45 -29.45
C ALA A 96 -14.42 -29.04 -27.96
N GLY A 97 -14.70 -27.76 -27.65
CA GLY A 97 -14.76 -27.26 -26.28
C GLY A 97 -15.86 -27.93 -25.46
N LEU A 98 -17.06 -28.11 -26.04
CA LEU A 98 -18.19 -28.77 -25.37
C LEU A 98 -17.91 -30.26 -25.09
N ALA A 99 -17.22 -30.96 -26.00
CA ALA A 99 -16.82 -32.36 -25.82
C ALA A 99 -15.80 -32.52 -24.67
N ILE A 100 -14.82 -31.63 -24.57
CA ILE A 100 -13.85 -31.60 -23.45
C ILE A 100 -14.57 -31.29 -22.13
N TRP A 101 -15.58 -30.41 -22.15
CA TRP A 101 -16.38 -30.05 -20.97
C TRP A 101 -17.19 -31.23 -20.42
N THR A 102 -17.67 -32.14 -21.28
CA THR A 102 -18.38 -33.37 -20.85
C THR A 102 -17.47 -34.46 -20.27
N LEU A 103 -16.18 -34.46 -20.63
CA LEU A 103 -15.19 -35.44 -20.11
C LEU A 103 -14.70 -35.11 -18.69
N ILE A 104 -14.78 -33.85 -18.26
CA ILE A 104 -14.30 -33.39 -16.94
C ILE A 104 -15.34 -33.64 -15.82
N LEU A 105 -16.62 -33.85 -16.16
CA LEU A 105 -17.71 -34.00 -15.19
C LEU A 105 -18.16 -35.45 -14.91
N VAL A 106 -17.43 -36.46 -15.39
CA VAL A 106 -17.66 -37.85 -14.96
C VAL A 106 -16.96 -38.07 -13.61
N PRO A 107 -17.68 -38.33 -12.51
CA PRO A 107 -17.07 -38.53 -11.21
C PRO A 107 -16.36 -39.90 -11.20
N ALA A 108 -15.05 -39.88 -11.02
CA ALA A 108 -14.28 -41.08 -10.75
C ALA A 108 -14.76 -41.71 -9.44
N GLN A 109 -15.50 -42.81 -9.56
CA GLN A 109 -15.80 -43.67 -8.43
C GLN A 109 -14.53 -44.38 -7.96
N GLY A 110 -14.31 -44.35 -6.64
CA GLY A 110 -13.58 -45.40 -5.93
C GLY A 110 -12.07 -45.19 -5.73
N ARG A 111 -11.71 -44.52 -4.63
CA ARG A 111 -10.56 -44.99 -3.83
C ARG A 111 -10.73 -44.62 -2.35
N ALA A 112 -10.67 -45.63 -1.50
CA ALA A 112 -10.82 -45.56 -0.05
C ALA A 112 -9.70 -44.74 0.65
N PRO A 113 -9.94 -44.19 1.85
CA PRO A 113 -8.98 -43.36 2.56
C PRO A 113 -7.90 -44.21 3.24
N GLY A 114 -6.64 -43.96 2.88
CA GLY A 114 -5.48 -44.38 3.68
C GLY A 114 -5.29 -43.42 4.85
N GLY A 115 -5.02 -43.97 6.03
CA GLY A 115 -4.92 -43.24 7.31
C GLY A 115 -3.81 -42.18 7.40
N PRO A 116 -3.77 -41.43 8.51
CA PRO A 116 -2.93 -40.25 8.65
C PRO A 116 -1.44 -40.62 8.75
N ARG A 117 -0.66 -40.25 7.72
CA ARG A 117 0.78 -40.05 7.87
C ARG A 117 0.98 -38.71 8.55
N ALA A 118 1.65 -38.73 9.70
CA ALA A 118 2.15 -37.54 10.37
C ALA A 118 3.04 -36.75 9.41
N ALA A 119 2.53 -35.61 8.94
CA ALA A 119 3.32 -34.63 8.20
C ALA A 119 4.23 -33.94 9.23
N SER A 120 5.52 -34.24 9.17
CA SER A 120 6.55 -33.43 9.81
C SER A 120 6.42 -32.00 9.32
N MET A 121 6.40 -31.04 10.25
CA MET A 121 6.47 -29.60 9.95
C MET A 121 7.60 -29.35 8.94
N PRO A 122 7.37 -28.58 7.87
CA PRO A 122 8.47 -28.09 7.06
C PRO A 122 9.35 -27.19 7.97
N PRO A 123 10.67 -27.26 7.83
CA PRO A 123 11.56 -26.40 8.61
C PRO A 123 11.22 -24.93 8.32
N THR A 124 11.28 -24.12 9.38
CA THR A 124 11.25 -22.66 9.32
C THR A 124 12.13 -22.17 8.17
N PRO A 125 11.65 -21.31 7.25
CA PRO A 125 12.51 -20.77 6.23
C PRO A 125 13.57 -19.92 6.94
N GLY A 126 14.83 -20.30 6.76
CA GLY A 126 15.96 -19.43 7.06
C GLY A 126 15.90 -18.15 6.21
N PRO A 127 16.89 -17.24 6.35
CA PRO A 127 16.96 -16.06 5.49
C PRO A 127 16.78 -16.50 4.04
N ARG A 128 15.76 -15.97 3.36
CA ARG A 128 15.52 -16.25 1.94
C ARG A 128 16.71 -15.70 1.16
N GLU A 129 17.71 -16.53 0.91
CA GLU A 129 18.71 -16.26 -0.11
C GLU A 129 17.98 -16.21 -1.46
N LEU A 130 18.22 -15.14 -2.21
CA LEU A 130 17.60 -14.98 -3.52
C LEU A 130 18.04 -16.15 -4.42
N PRO A 131 17.14 -16.71 -5.25
CA PRO A 131 17.47 -17.82 -6.13
C PRO A 131 18.72 -17.53 -6.98
N GLU A 132 19.54 -18.55 -7.23
CA GLU A 132 20.66 -18.44 -8.16
C GLU A 132 20.16 -17.88 -9.51
N GLY A 133 20.78 -16.80 -9.99
CA GLY A 133 20.38 -16.09 -11.20
C GLY A 133 19.40 -14.93 -10.99
N HIS A 134 19.05 -14.58 -9.74
CA HIS A 134 18.32 -13.33 -9.48
C HIS A 134 19.17 -12.13 -9.96
N PRO A 135 18.61 -11.18 -10.72
CA PRO A 135 19.35 -10.00 -11.15
C PRO A 135 19.93 -9.27 -9.93
N THR A 136 21.24 -9.08 -9.91
CA THR A 136 21.88 -8.17 -8.98
C THR A 136 21.69 -6.77 -9.52
N VAL A 137 20.75 -6.01 -8.96
CA VAL A 137 20.68 -4.58 -9.23
C VAL A 137 21.93 -3.98 -8.58
N PRO A 138 22.85 -3.34 -9.34
CA PRO A 138 23.97 -2.67 -8.73
C PRO A 138 23.43 -1.60 -7.79
N LEU A 139 23.73 -1.73 -6.50
CA LEU A 139 23.43 -0.70 -5.49
C LEU A 139 24.31 0.55 -5.66
N ALA A 140 25.12 0.61 -6.73
CA ALA A 140 25.99 1.72 -7.07
C ALA A 140 25.52 2.40 -8.35
N LEU A 141 25.64 3.73 -8.39
CA LEU A 141 25.37 4.52 -9.59
C LEU A 141 26.26 4.06 -10.76
N PRO A 142 25.69 3.78 -11.95
CA PRO A 142 26.46 3.44 -13.14
C PRO A 142 27.46 4.54 -13.50
N ALA A 143 28.60 4.15 -14.08
CA ALA A 143 29.66 5.10 -14.47
C ALA A 143 29.16 6.15 -15.47
N GLU A 144 28.24 5.75 -16.36
CA GLU A 144 27.60 6.63 -17.34
C GLU A 144 26.78 7.74 -16.65
N VAL A 145 26.09 7.39 -15.55
CA VAL A 145 25.31 8.36 -14.77
C VAL A 145 26.24 9.33 -14.04
N LYS A 146 27.33 8.81 -13.45
CA LYS A 146 28.34 9.66 -12.79
C LYS A 146 29.00 10.63 -13.77
N SER A 147 29.35 10.16 -14.96
CA SER A 147 29.89 11.00 -16.04
C SER A 147 28.88 12.06 -16.47
N PHE A 148 27.61 11.68 -16.63
CA PHE A 148 26.56 12.63 -17.00
C PHE A 148 26.39 13.75 -15.96
N ILE A 149 26.41 13.41 -14.66
CA ILE A 149 26.36 14.41 -13.58
C ILE A 149 27.57 15.34 -13.65
N ALA A 150 28.78 14.80 -13.82
CA ALA A 150 30.00 15.60 -13.92
C ALA A 150 30.00 16.56 -15.13
N ASP A 151 29.53 16.09 -16.29
CA ASP A 151 29.40 16.91 -17.49
C ASP A 151 28.36 18.03 -17.29
N LEU A 152 27.23 17.72 -16.64
CA LEU A 152 26.20 18.69 -16.33
C LEU A 152 26.69 19.74 -15.33
N ALA A 153 27.43 19.33 -14.31
CA ALA A 153 28.04 20.23 -13.34
C ALA A 153 29.07 21.17 -13.99
N THR A 154 29.83 20.67 -14.97
CA THR A 154 30.77 21.49 -15.75
C THR A 154 30.02 22.55 -16.56
N LYS A 155 28.97 22.16 -17.27
CA LYS A 155 28.12 23.10 -18.04
C LYS A 155 27.48 24.17 -17.15
N ALA A 156 26.99 23.79 -15.97
CA ALA A 156 26.41 24.72 -15.01
C ALA A 156 27.44 25.78 -14.56
N LYS A 157 28.69 25.35 -14.30
CA LYS A 157 29.80 26.24 -13.92
C LYS A 157 30.27 27.16 -15.06
N GLU A 158 30.24 26.68 -16.31
CA GLU A 158 30.54 27.50 -17.49
C GLU A 158 29.46 28.56 -17.75
N GLN A 159 28.21 28.30 -17.35
CA GLN A 159 27.07 29.18 -17.55
C GLN A 159 26.37 29.48 -16.21
N PRO A 160 27.01 30.23 -15.30
CA PRO A 160 26.50 30.44 -13.94
C PRO A 160 25.18 31.22 -13.89
N GLN A 161 24.81 31.92 -14.97
CA GLN A 161 23.55 32.66 -15.06
C GLN A 161 22.40 31.82 -15.66
N ASP A 162 22.70 30.61 -16.16
CA ASP A 162 21.68 29.70 -16.67
C ASP A 162 21.07 28.88 -15.52
N LEU A 163 20.05 29.46 -14.89
CA LEU A 163 19.38 28.87 -13.72
C LEU A 163 18.69 27.54 -14.04
N ASP A 164 18.26 27.33 -15.30
CA ASP A 164 17.61 26.08 -15.70
C ASP A 164 18.60 24.91 -15.67
N VAL A 165 19.85 25.14 -16.06
CA VAL A 165 20.92 24.13 -16.00
C VAL A 165 21.26 23.80 -14.55
N TRP A 166 21.36 24.80 -13.66
CA TRP A 166 21.59 24.58 -12.23
C TRP A 166 20.43 23.87 -11.54
N ALA A 167 19.19 24.25 -11.82
CA ALA A 167 18.01 23.59 -11.29
C ALA A 167 17.95 22.12 -11.75
N ARG A 168 18.29 21.86 -13.01
CA ARG A 168 18.38 20.50 -13.56
C ARG A 168 19.51 19.70 -12.92
N LEU A 169 20.67 20.31 -12.67
CA LEU A 169 21.79 19.68 -11.96
C LEU A 169 21.34 19.22 -10.57
N GLY A 170 20.77 20.13 -9.77
CA GLY A 170 20.28 19.81 -8.43
C GLY A 170 19.22 18.70 -8.43
N GLN A 171 18.32 18.68 -9.43
CA GLN A 171 17.34 17.59 -9.57
C GLN A 171 17.99 16.23 -9.86
N VAL A 172 19.02 16.19 -10.72
CA VAL A 172 19.72 14.95 -11.07
C VAL A 172 20.54 14.46 -9.89
N GLU A 173 21.25 15.35 -9.20
CA GLU A 173 22.04 15.03 -8.01
C GLU A 173 21.14 14.57 -6.86
N TYR A 174 19.99 15.22 -6.64
CA TYR A 174 19.00 14.77 -5.65
C TYR A 174 18.48 13.36 -5.96
N ARG A 175 18.24 13.04 -7.24
CA ARG A 175 17.85 11.68 -7.64
C ARG A 175 18.99 10.68 -7.46
N ALA A 176 20.22 11.08 -7.75
CA ALA A 176 21.41 10.27 -7.49
C ALA A 176 21.58 10.01 -5.99
N ALA A 177 21.25 10.99 -5.15
CA ALA A 177 21.33 10.90 -3.69
C ALA A 177 20.42 9.82 -3.08
N GLN A 178 19.38 9.39 -3.80
CA GLN A 178 18.53 8.26 -3.40
C GLN A 178 19.26 6.91 -3.47
N LEU A 179 20.35 6.83 -4.23
CA LEU A 179 21.21 5.64 -4.35
C LEU A 179 22.56 5.86 -3.65
N ASP A 180 23.09 7.07 -3.70
CA ASP A 180 24.37 7.45 -3.10
C ASP A 180 24.23 8.79 -2.34
N PRO A 181 23.99 8.76 -1.01
CA PRO A 181 23.77 9.96 -0.21
C PRO A 181 24.87 11.02 -0.28
N ALA A 182 26.05 10.68 -0.80
CA ALA A 182 27.13 11.65 -1.04
C ALA A 182 26.75 12.80 -1.98
N TYR A 183 25.70 12.64 -2.80
CA TYR A 183 25.21 13.67 -3.71
C TYR A 183 24.27 14.71 -3.06
N TYR A 184 23.83 14.52 -1.81
CA TYR A 184 22.93 15.49 -1.16
C TYR A 184 23.54 16.91 -1.02
N PRO A 185 24.82 17.08 -0.61
CA PRO A 185 25.43 18.41 -0.52
C PRO A 185 25.53 19.10 -1.88
N ASP A 186 25.90 18.37 -2.94
CA ASP A 186 25.99 18.92 -4.30
C ASP A 186 24.62 19.38 -4.80
N ALA A 187 23.59 18.56 -4.58
CA ALA A 187 22.21 18.92 -4.92
C ALA A 187 21.74 20.20 -4.22
N LEU A 188 22.04 20.34 -2.92
CA LEU A 188 21.72 21.56 -2.17
C LEU A 188 22.46 22.76 -2.73
N ALA A 189 23.77 22.66 -2.96
CA ALA A 189 24.56 23.76 -3.52
C ALA A 189 24.02 24.22 -4.88
N ALA A 190 23.59 23.29 -5.74
CA ALA A 190 22.99 23.62 -7.01
C ALA A 190 21.64 24.35 -6.87
N PHE A 191 20.78 23.92 -5.94
CA PHE A 191 19.52 24.62 -5.67
C PHE A 191 19.74 25.97 -4.98
N GLU A 192 20.72 26.08 -4.07
CA GLU A 192 21.08 27.32 -3.39
C GLU A 192 21.56 28.37 -4.39
N HIS A 193 22.42 27.99 -5.35
CA HIS A 193 22.85 28.89 -6.43
C HIS A 193 21.65 29.47 -7.21
N VAL A 194 20.64 28.64 -7.51
CA VAL A 194 19.41 29.11 -8.14
C VAL A 194 18.64 30.06 -7.23
N LEU A 195 18.51 29.73 -5.93
CA LEU A 195 17.74 30.51 -4.96
C LEU A 195 18.40 31.83 -4.55
N GLU A 196 19.72 31.93 -4.67
CA GLU A 196 20.46 33.19 -4.50
C GLU A 196 20.13 34.19 -5.62
N THR A 197 19.95 33.68 -6.85
CA THR A 197 19.64 34.52 -8.02
C THR A 197 18.14 34.77 -8.18
N ASP A 198 17.32 33.72 -8.02
CA ASP A 198 15.85 33.78 -8.00
C ASP A 198 15.29 33.13 -6.72
N PRO A 199 15.07 33.92 -5.67
CA PRO A 199 14.50 33.43 -4.40
C PRO A 199 13.08 32.87 -4.51
N LYS A 200 12.38 33.04 -5.64
CA LYS A 200 11.03 32.52 -5.86
C LYS A 200 11.02 31.38 -6.89
N HIS A 201 12.18 30.81 -7.22
CA HIS A 201 12.26 29.69 -8.15
C HIS A 201 11.61 28.43 -7.55
N ALA A 202 10.40 28.10 -8.01
CA ALA A 202 9.56 27.08 -7.39
C ALA A 202 10.23 25.69 -7.38
N ASP A 203 10.88 25.28 -8.47
CA ASP A 203 11.50 23.96 -8.57
C ASP A 203 12.72 23.82 -7.65
N ALA A 204 13.45 24.92 -7.42
CA ALA A 204 14.61 24.93 -6.54
C ALA A 204 14.18 24.94 -5.08
N LEU A 205 13.12 25.69 -4.74
CA LEU A 205 12.50 25.63 -3.41
C LEU A 205 12.01 24.22 -3.08
N ARG A 206 11.28 23.58 -4.00
CA ARG A 206 10.80 22.19 -3.83
C ARG A 206 11.96 21.21 -3.74
N GLY A 207 12.97 21.37 -4.59
CA GLY A 207 14.17 20.54 -4.61
C GLY A 207 14.94 20.60 -3.30
N ALA A 208 15.31 21.80 -2.85
CA ALA A 208 16.01 22.00 -1.58
C ALA A 208 15.19 21.49 -0.38
N ALA A 209 13.88 21.77 -0.36
CA ALA A 209 13.00 21.26 0.68
C ALA A 209 12.97 19.73 0.73
N ASN A 210 12.95 19.07 -0.44
CA ASN A 210 12.99 17.61 -0.53
C ASN A 210 14.34 17.03 -0.08
N VAL A 211 15.45 17.71 -0.34
CA VAL A 211 16.76 17.28 0.18
C VAL A 211 16.75 17.33 1.71
N HIS A 212 16.32 18.44 2.31
CA HIS A 212 16.23 18.55 3.77
C HIS A 212 15.20 17.57 4.35
N TYR A 213 14.09 17.32 3.67
CA TYR A 213 13.11 16.29 4.05
C TYR A 213 13.76 14.91 4.17
N ASP A 214 14.50 14.49 3.13
CA ASP A 214 15.11 13.14 3.08
C ASP A 214 16.27 12.99 4.08
N ARG A 215 16.87 14.11 4.48
CA ARG A 215 17.89 14.19 5.53
C ARG A 215 17.31 14.37 6.93
N GLU A 216 15.99 14.40 7.07
CA GLU A 216 15.27 14.64 8.34
C GLU A 216 15.61 16.00 8.98
N GLU A 217 16.02 16.98 8.18
CA GLU A 217 16.36 18.34 8.56
C GLU A 217 15.10 19.22 8.57
N HIS A 218 14.21 18.95 9.53
CA HIS A 218 12.85 19.50 9.54
C HIS A 218 12.83 21.04 9.67
N LYS A 219 13.77 21.63 10.41
CA LYS A 219 13.81 23.09 10.64
C LYS A 219 14.15 23.85 9.36
N GLU A 220 14.96 23.24 8.51
CA GLU A 220 15.40 23.74 7.22
C GLU A 220 14.34 23.47 6.13
N ALA A 221 13.70 22.30 6.16
CA ALA A 221 12.68 21.91 5.17
C ALA A 221 11.38 22.73 5.26
N ILE A 222 10.88 23.00 6.48
CA ILE A 222 9.62 23.71 6.70
C ILE A 222 9.54 25.06 5.96
N PRO A 223 10.46 26.02 6.16
CA PRO A 223 10.37 27.34 5.53
C PRO A 223 10.48 27.26 4.00
N LEU A 224 11.17 26.26 3.45
CA LEU A 224 11.26 26.04 2.01
C LEU A 224 9.95 25.50 1.42
N PHE A 225 9.31 24.53 2.10
CA PHE A 225 7.96 24.08 1.70
C PHE A 225 6.90 25.18 1.85
N GLU A 226 6.96 25.99 2.91
CA GLU A 226 6.04 27.14 3.09
C GLU A 226 6.19 28.15 1.95
N ARG A 227 7.42 28.52 1.59
CA ARG A 227 7.70 29.40 0.43
C ARG A 227 7.23 28.77 -0.88
N TYR A 228 7.46 27.48 -1.09
CA TYR A 228 6.99 26.77 -2.28
C TYR A 228 5.45 26.79 -2.36
N LEU A 229 4.76 26.46 -1.28
CA LEU A 229 3.29 26.41 -1.22
C LEU A 229 2.64 27.79 -1.31
N ALA A 230 3.35 28.87 -0.97
CA ALA A 230 2.90 30.23 -1.24
C ALA A 230 2.84 30.53 -2.76
N LEU A 231 3.68 29.88 -3.56
CA LEU A 231 3.70 29.98 -5.02
C LEU A 231 2.79 28.94 -5.70
N ARG A 232 2.72 27.74 -5.12
CA ARG A 232 1.96 26.58 -5.62
C ARG A 232 0.99 26.06 -4.55
N PRO A 233 -0.09 26.79 -4.25
CA PRO A 233 -1.00 26.45 -3.15
C PRO A 233 -1.83 25.18 -3.38
N ASP A 234 -1.86 24.64 -4.60
CA ASP A 234 -2.69 23.51 -4.99
C ASP A 234 -1.88 22.22 -5.18
N ASP A 235 -0.67 22.13 -4.63
CA ASP A 235 0.11 20.89 -4.57
C ASP A 235 -0.21 20.10 -3.28
N PRO A 236 -1.04 19.04 -3.34
CA PRO A 236 -1.37 18.22 -2.17
C PRO A 236 -0.17 17.38 -1.69
N GLY A 237 0.76 17.01 -2.58
CA GLY A 237 1.95 16.27 -2.23
C GLY A 237 2.87 17.12 -1.36
N ALA A 238 3.18 18.35 -1.83
CA ALA A 238 4.00 19.27 -1.04
C ALA A 238 3.36 19.70 0.28
N ARG A 239 2.04 19.91 0.30
CA ARG A 239 1.32 20.20 1.55
C ARG A 239 1.37 19.01 2.51
N THR A 240 1.29 17.78 2.01
CA THR A 240 1.43 16.58 2.84
C THR A 240 2.85 16.42 3.37
N ASP A 241 3.88 16.66 2.55
CA ASP A 241 5.28 16.63 2.99
C ASP A 241 5.54 17.68 4.07
N LEU A 242 4.98 18.89 3.93
CA LEU A 242 5.04 19.92 4.98
C LEU A 242 4.39 19.45 6.28
N GLY A 243 3.22 18.80 6.21
CA GLY A 243 2.56 18.19 7.36
C GLY A 243 3.48 17.18 8.07
N THR A 244 4.23 16.39 7.29
CA THR A 244 5.20 15.42 7.82
C THR A 244 6.39 16.11 8.48
N MET A 245 6.87 17.22 7.93
CA MET A 245 7.92 18.01 8.58
C MET A 245 7.43 18.66 9.88
N TYR A 246 6.17 19.10 9.96
CA TYR A 246 5.60 19.55 11.22
C TYR A 246 5.51 18.42 12.24
N LEU A 247 5.08 17.23 11.83
CA LEU A 247 4.96 16.07 12.72
C LEU A 247 6.30 15.74 13.38
N TYR A 248 7.35 15.54 12.57
CA TYR A 248 8.67 15.18 13.09
C TYR A 248 9.41 16.37 13.70
N GLY A 249 9.06 17.61 13.33
CA GLY A 249 9.47 18.82 14.03
C GLY A 249 8.82 19.02 15.41
N GLY A 250 7.91 18.13 15.82
CA GLY A 250 7.22 18.15 17.12
C GLY A 250 5.94 18.98 17.15
N ASP A 251 5.55 19.62 16.04
CA ASP A 251 4.33 20.40 15.92
C ASP A 251 3.17 19.55 15.38
N VAL A 252 2.72 18.63 16.24
CA VAL A 252 1.66 17.67 15.91
C VAL A 252 0.34 18.38 15.55
N GLY A 253 0.06 19.53 16.17
CA GLY A 253 -1.14 20.32 15.89
C GLY A 253 -1.19 20.82 14.45
N ARG A 254 -0.10 21.43 13.96
CA ARG A 254 0.00 21.86 12.56
C ARG A 254 0.02 20.69 11.60
N ALA A 255 0.63 19.55 11.95
CA ALA A 255 0.59 18.36 11.12
C ALA A 255 -0.85 17.89 10.86
N VAL A 256 -1.64 17.68 11.92
CA VAL A 256 -3.05 17.26 11.81
C VAL A 256 -3.88 18.24 10.98
N ALA A 257 -3.75 19.54 11.24
CA ALA A 257 -4.47 20.57 10.49
C ALA A 257 -4.10 20.54 9.00
N THR A 258 -2.82 20.34 8.69
CA THR A 258 -2.30 20.30 7.33
C THR A 258 -2.82 19.08 6.57
N TYR A 259 -2.77 17.87 7.16
CA TYR A 259 -3.32 16.67 6.53
C TYR A 259 -4.83 16.75 6.31
N LYS A 260 -5.58 17.27 7.29
CA LYS A 260 -7.04 17.50 7.14
C LYS A 260 -7.35 18.48 6.01
N ALA A 261 -6.57 19.55 5.84
CA ALA A 261 -6.75 20.49 4.74
C ALA A 261 -6.52 19.83 3.37
N VAL A 262 -5.56 18.90 3.26
CA VAL A 262 -5.37 18.10 2.04
C VAL A 262 -6.58 17.20 1.78
N ILE A 263 -7.04 16.46 2.79
CA ILE A 263 -8.20 15.55 2.69
C ILE A 263 -9.48 16.30 2.32
N GLN A 264 -9.71 17.49 2.89
CA GLN A 264 -10.88 18.31 2.56
C GLN A 264 -10.93 18.70 1.08
N ARG A 265 -9.78 18.96 0.46
CA ARG A 265 -9.68 19.32 -0.97
C ARG A 265 -9.63 18.10 -1.88
N ASN A 266 -8.96 17.04 -1.43
CA ASN A 266 -8.80 15.80 -2.16
C ASN A 266 -9.06 14.59 -1.22
N PRO A 267 -10.33 14.16 -1.10
CA PRO A 267 -10.71 13.06 -0.21
C PRO A 267 -10.16 11.69 -0.60
N SER A 268 -9.59 11.54 -1.79
CA SER A 268 -8.95 10.28 -2.23
C SER A 268 -7.43 10.31 -2.11
N PHE A 269 -6.84 11.35 -1.51
CA PHE A 269 -5.40 11.46 -1.35
C PHE A 269 -4.87 10.52 -0.25
N VAL A 270 -4.59 9.28 -0.65
CA VAL A 270 -4.17 8.16 0.22
C VAL A 270 -3.10 8.56 1.23
N GLN A 271 -2.07 9.30 0.78
CA GLN A 271 -0.94 9.69 1.62
C GLN A 271 -1.34 10.56 2.81
N ALA A 272 -2.29 11.49 2.64
CA ALA A 272 -2.74 12.34 3.73
C ALA A 272 -3.56 11.55 4.76
N HIS A 273 -4.42 10.62 4.32
CA HIS A 273 -5.12 9.72 5.25
C HIS A 273 -4.16 8.83 6.03
N TYR A 274 -3.19 8.23 5.35
CA TYR A 274 -2.19 7.38 6.01
C TYR A 274 -1.34 8.17 7.01
N ASN A 275 -0.85 9.36 6.63
CA ASN A 275 -0.01 10.17 7.52
C ASN A 275 -0.82 10.77 8.69
N LEU A 276 -2.09 11.12 8.47
CA LEU A 276 -2.99 11.49 9.56
C LEU A 276 -3.21 10.32 10.53
N ALA A 277 -3.35 9.09 10.02
CA ALA A 277 -3.46 7.91 10.86
C ALA A 277 -2.22 7.67 11.72
N VAL A 278 -1.02 7.78 11.12
CA VAL A 278 0.26 7.69 11.85
C VAL A 278 0.32 8.77 12.93
N THR A 279 -0.14 9.98 12.62
CA THR A 279 -0.18 11.09 13.57
C THR A 279 -1.11 10.79 14.75
N TYR A 280 -2.32 10.29 14.49
CA TYR A 280 -3.25 9.91 15.56
C TYR A 280 -2.70 8.78 16.43
N HIS A 281 -2.05 7.78 15.83
CA HIS A 281 -1.40 6.72 16.60
C HIS A 281 -0.31 7.27 17.53
N GLN A 282 0.53 8.19 17.06
CA GLN A 282 1.54 8.85 17.91
C GLN A 282 0.93 9.65 19.07
N GLN A 283 -0.30 10.16 18.89
CA GLN A 283 -1.07 10.81 19.96
C GLN A 283 -1.80 9.82 20.89
N GLY A 284 -1.75 8.51 20.60
CA GLY A 284 -2.48 7.48 21.34
C GLY A 284 -3.94 7.29 20.91
N ASP A 285 -4.39 7.96 19.86
CA ASP A 285 -5.72 7.79 19.28
C ASP A 285 -5.72 6.67 18.21
N ASP A 286 -5.63 5.44 18.68
CA ASP A 286 -5.66 4.25 17.81
C ASP A 286 -7.02 4.09 17.09
N THR A 287 -8.09 4.63 17.66
CA THR A 287 -9.43 4.57 17.04
C THR A 287 -9.50 5.46 15.81
N GLY A 288 -9.05 6.71 15.94
CA GLY A 288 -8.89 7.64 14.83
C GLY A 288 -7.90 7.12 13.78
N ALA A 289 -6.77 6.56 14.22
CA ALA A 289 -5.78 5.98 13.32
C ALA A 289 -6.36 4.86 12.45
N LEU A 290 -7.08 3.90 13.05
CA LEU A 290 -7.71 2.80 12.32
C LEU A 290 -8.81 3.29 11.35
N ALA A 291 -9.55 4.34 11.72
CA ALA A 291 -10.56 4.93 10.84
C ALA A 291 -9.91 5.51 9.57
N GLU A 292 -8.84 6.29 9.72
CA GLU A 292 -8.14 6.91 8.60
C GLU A 292 -7.42 5.87 7.72
N LEU A 293 -6.82 4.83 8.30
CA LEU A 293 -6.22 3.74 7.52
C LEU A 293 -7.25 2.96 6.71
N ARG A 294 -8.44 2.71 7.25
CA ARG A 294 -9.53 2.06 6.49
C ARG A 294 -9.95 2.92 5.31
N THR A 295 -10.06 4.24 5.50
CA THR A 295 -10.32 5.17 4.39
C THR A 295 -9.20 5.12 3.36
N ALA A 296 -7.94 5.22 3.80
CA ALA A 296 -6.77 5.13 2.93
C ALA A 296 -6.76 3.83 2.11
N ARG A 297 -7.09 2.68 2.73
CA ARG A 297 -7.19 1.39 2.04
C ARG A 297 -8.27 1.41 0.96
N ASN A 298 -9.44 1.97 1.27
CA ASN A 298 -10.58 2.00 0.37
C ASN A 298 -10.34 2.90 -0.86
N VAL A 299 -9.58 3.99 -0.70
CA VAL A 299 -9.28 4.93 -1.80
C VAL A 299 -8.02 4.59 -2.58
N ALA A 300 -7.18 3.66 -2.09
CA ALA A 300 -5.96 3.25 -2.76
C ALA A 300 -6.25 2.40 -4.01
N SER A 301 -5.69 2.81 -5.16
CA SER A 301 -5.76 2.04 -6.42
C SER A 301 -4.77 0.89 -6.48
N GLU A 302 -3.60 1.05 -5.85
CA GLU A 302 -2.48 0.11 -5.98
C GLU A 302 -2.52 -1.00 -4.92
N ASP A 303 -2.38 -2.26 -5.33
CA ASP A 303 -2.37 -3.44 -4.45
C ASP A 303 -1.22 -3.40 -3.43
N ALA A 304 -0.05 -2.94 -3.85
CA ALA A 304 1.12 -2.80 -2.99
C ALA A 304 0.85 -1.79 -1.85
N VAL A 305 0.20 -0.67 -2.18
CA VAL A 305 -0.17 0.35 -1.19
C VAL A 305 -1.23 -0.18 -0.24
N ARG A 306 -2.25 -0.89 -0.76
CA ARG A 306 -3.27 -1.55 0.07
C ARG A 306 -2.64 -2.55 1.04
N THR A 307 -1.69 -3.36 0.57
CA THR A 307 -0.95 -4.32 1.39
C THR A 307 -0.20 -3.64 2.53
N GLN A 308 0.52 -2.55 2.23
CA GLN A 308 1.22 -1.77 3.26
C GLN A 308 0.26 -1.18 4.31
N ILE A 309 -0.91 -0.69 3.88
CA ILE A 309 -1.95 -0.17 4.77
C ILE A 309 -2.52 -1.30 5.64
N ASP A 310 -2.77 -2.47 5.06
CA ASP A 310 -3.27 -3.65 5.79
C ASP A 310 -2.29 -4.12 6.88
N GLU A 311 -0.99 -4.10 6.60
CA GLU A 311 0.05 -4.38 7.61
C GLU A 311 0.02 -3.38 8.76
N MET A 312 -0.23 -2.09 8.48
CA MET A 312 -0.35 -1.08 9.54
C MET A 312 -1.64 -1.30 10.35
N ILE A 313 -2.77 -1.57 9.68
CA ILE A 313 -4.04 -1.89 10.35
C ILE A 313 -3.88 -3.09 11.27
N ALA A 314 -3.21 -4.15 10.82
CA ALA A 314 -2.95 -5.35 11.63
C ALA A 314 -2.13 -5.02 12.88
N ARG A 315 -1.04 -4.25 12.70
CA ARG A 315 -0.17 -3.79 13.80
C ARG A 315 -0.90 -2.93 14.83
N LEU A 316 -1.70 -1.95 14.39
CA LEU A 316 -2.43 -1.03 15.27
C LEU A 316 -3.63 -1.69 15.93
N SER A 317 -4.29 -2.61 15.23
CA SER A 317 -5.30 -3.45 15.83
C SER A 317 -4.68 -4.39 16.87
N GLY A 318 -3.34 -4.49 16.92
CA GLY A 318 -2.56 -5.22 17.92
C GLY A 318 -2.66 -6.72 17.82
N ASP A 319 -3.14 -7.26 16.70
CA ASP A 319 -3.93 -8.50 16.72
C ASP A 319 -5.05 -8.45 17.78
N LYS A 320 -6.08 -7.63 17.54
CA LYS A 320 -7.46 -7.94 17.95
C LYS A 320 -8.20 -8.71 16.86
N ALA A 321 -7.45 -9.57 16.16
CA ALA A 321 -7.91 -10.75 15.45
C ALA A 321 -6.95 -11.89 15.82
N GLY A 322 -6.87 -12.23 17.10
CA GLY A 322 -6.09 -13.38 17.56
C GLY A 322 -5.41 -13.19 18.91
N THR A 323 -6.13 -13.45 20.01
CA THR A 323 -5.60 -14.53 20.86
C THR A 323 -5.38 -15.68 19.89
N ALA A 324 -4.14 -16.07 19.57
CA ALA A 324 -3.84 -17.07 18.53
C ALA A 324 -4.99 -18.08 18.48
N SER A 325 -5.87 -17.95 17.46
CA SER A 325 -7.20 -18.53 17.58
C SER A 325 -6.98 -20.02 17.77
N SER A 326 -7.34 -20.52 18.96
CA SER A 326 -7.17 -21.94 19.27
C SER A 326 -7.82 -22.75 18.14
N PRO A 327 -7.41 -24.02 17.92
CA PRO A 327 -8.04 -24.85 16.90
C PRO A 327 -9.58 -24.82 16.96
N PHE A 328 -10.14 -24.71 18.17
CA PHE A 328 -11.56 -24.45 18.41
C PHE A 328 -12.03 -23.07 17.91
N GLN A 329 -11.39 -21.98 18.34
CA GLN A 329 -11.76 -20.62 17.92
C GLN A 329 -11.72 -20.49 16.39
N SER A 330 -10.68 -21.05 15.74
CA SER A 330 -10.56 -21.08 14.28
C SER A 330 -11.67 -21.88 13.60
N ALA A 331 -12.13 -22.98 14.21
CA ALA A 331 -13.24 -23.77 13.69
C ALA A 331 -14.57 -23.01 13.80
N VAL A 332 -14.82 -22.33 14.92
CA VAL A 332 -16.00 -21.47 15.11
C VAL A 332 -16.00 -20.33 14.10
N GLU A 333 -14.88 -19.61 13.94
CA GLU A 333 -14.78 -18.51 12.98
C GLU A 333 -15.08 -18.98 11.55
N ARG A 334 -14.59 -20.16 11.16
CA ARG A 334 -14.87 -20.75 9.85
C ARG A 334 -16.36 -21.02 9.66
N ALA A 335 -17.01 -21.67 10.62
CA ALA A 335 -18.43 -22.02 10.55
C ALA A 335 -19.33 -20.78 10.40
N PHE A 336 -19.08 -19.74 11.21
CA PHE A 336 -19.82 -18.48 11.14
C PHE A 336 -19.57 -17.74 9.82
N ARG A 337 -18.33 -17.70 9.32
CA ARG A 337 -18.00 -17.04 8.05
C ARG A 337 -18.55 -17.78 6.83
N SER A 338 -18.67 -19.11 6.89
CA SER A 338 -19.27 -19.90 5.81
C SER A 338 -20.80 -19.81 5.75
N HIS A 339 -21.45 -19.32 6.81
CA HIS A 339 -22.90 -19.22 6.84
C HIS A 339 -23.41 -18.12 5.89
N PRO A 340 -24.34 -18.40 4.96
CA PRO A 340 -24.75 -17.47 3.90
C PRO A 340 -25.32 -16.12 4.37
N ILE A 341 -26.02 -16.12 5.51
CA ILE A 341 -26.70 -14.93 6.05
C ILE A 341 -25.79 -14.10 6.97
N VAL A 342 -25.25 -14.70 8.04
CA VAL A 342 -24.42 -13.97 9.01
C VAL A 342 -23.00 -13.71 8.52
N GLY A 343 -22.40 -14.62 7.74
CA GLY A 343 -21.01 -14.54 7.29
C GLY A 343 -20.63 -13.21 6.62
N PRO A 344 -21.37 -12.75 5.58
CA PRO A 344 -21.13 -11.46 4.94
C PRO A 344 -21.33 -10.23 5.82
N LYS A 345 -21.94 -10.39 7.00
CA LYS A 345 -22.22 -9.32 7.96
C LYS A 345 -21.21 -9.27 9.11
N ILE A 346 -20.28 -10.22 9.19
CA ILE A 346 -19.29 -10.28 10.27
C ILE A 346 -18.22 -9.20 10.06
N VAL A 347 -18.10 -8.31 11.03
CA VAL A 347 -17.04 -7.30 11.12
C VAL A 347 -15.78 -7.91 11.73
N ARG A 348 -15.89 -8.54 12.91
CA ARG A 348 -14.77 -9.20 13.62
C ARG A 348 -15.24 -10.15 14.71
N PHE A 349 -14.32 -10.98 15.22
CA PHE A 349 -14.50 -11.77 16.43
C PHE A 349 -13.70 -11.17 17.59
N GLU A 350 -14.25 -11.24 18.80
CA GLU A 350 -13.63 -10.80 20.04
C GLU A 350 -13.71 -11.93 21.06
N TRP A 351 -12.60 -12.64 21.27
CA TRP A 351 -12.53 -13.74 22.24
C TRP A 351 -12.28 -13.20 23.65
N SER A 352 -13.13 -13.58 24.61
CA SER A 352 -12.97 -13.29 26.04
C SER A 352 -12.29 -14.44 26.81
N GLY A 353 -12.08 -15.57 26.14
CA GLY A 353 -11.38 -16.75 26.66
C GLY A 353 -11.29 -17.86 25.60
N PRO A 354 -10.72 -19.04 25.96
CA PRO A 354 -10.51 -20.13 25.00
C PRO A 354 -11.80 -20.75 24.46
N ALA A 355 -12.91 -20.63 25.20
CA ALA A 355 -14.23 -21.19 24.87
C ALA A 355 -15.36 -20.13 24.87
N ALA A 356 -14.99 -18.85 25.01
CA ALA A 356 -15.95 -17.75 25.15
C ALA A 356 -15.57 -16.55 24.29
N GLY A 357 -16.51 -16.02 23.52
CA GLY A 357 -16.25 -14.88 22.64
C GLY A 357 -17.49 -14.22 22.09
N ARG A 358 -17.27 -13.20 21.27
CA ARG A 358 -18.31 -12.36 20.68
C ARG A 358 -18.06 -12.23 19.18
N VAL A 359 -19.09 -12.36 18.36
CA VAL A 359 -19.05 -12.06 16.94
C VAL A 359 -19.78 -10.74 16.70
N LEU A 360 -19.04 -9.76 16.19
CA LEU A 360 -19.58 -8.45 15.88
C LEU A 360 -20.06 -8.44 14.45
N VAL A 361 -21.33 -8.07 14.26
CA VAL A 361 -21.99 -8.05 12.96
C VAL A 361 -22.59 -6.67 12.67
N GLU A 362 -22.58 -6.27 11.41
CA GLU A 362 -23.18 -5.01 10.95
C GLU A 362 -24.46 -5.26 10.16
N ASN A 363 -25.46 -4.39 10.32
CA ASN A 363 -26.71 -4.46 9.56
C ASN A 363 -27.38 -5.84 9.59
N PHE A 364 -27.29 -6.56 10.72
CA PHE A 364 -27.85 -7.89 10.89
C PHE A 364 -29.19 -7.79 11.63
N PRO A 365 -30.34 -8.08 10.98
CA PRO A 365 -31.66 -7.73 11.50
C PRO A 365 -32.18 -8.75 12.52
N MET A 366 -31.41 -9.09 13.56
CA MET A 366 -31.73 -10.17 14.49
C MET A 366 -33.07 -9.96 15.20
N GLU A 367 -33.33 -8.73 15.66
CA GLU A 367 -34.56 -8.36 16.38
C GLU A 367 -35.80 -8.35 15.48
N ALA A 368 -35.63 -8.03 14.19
CA ALA A 368 -36.70 -8.02 13.20
C ALA A 368 -37.04 -9.41 12.64
N MET A 369 -36.22 -10.44 12.92
CA MET A 369 -36.52 -11.81 12.50
C MET A 369 -37.70 -12.39 13.29
N PRO A 370 -38.64 -13.09 12.61
CA PRO A 370 -39.69 -13.87 13.28
C PRO A 370 -39.09 -14.85 14.30
N PRO A 371 -39.74 -15.08 15.46
CA PRO A 371 -39.20 -15.93 16.52
C PRO A 371 -38.76 -17.33 16.03
N ALA A 372 -39.57 -17.98 15.19
CA ALA A 372 -39.26 -19.29 14.64
C ALA A 372 -38.03 -19.31 13.72
N VAL A 373 -37.71 -18.19 13.05
CA VAL A 373 -36.52 -18.06 12.20
C VAL A 373 -35.28 -17.81 13.05
N ARG A 374 -35.41 -16.97 14.08
CA ARG A 374 -34.36 -16.70 15.06
C ARG A 374 -33.94 -17.98 15.77
N GLU A 375 -34.92 -18.76 16.24
CA GLU A 375 -34.68 -20.04 16.91
C GLU A 375 -33.95 -21.03 16.00
N LYS A 376 -34.43 -21.22 14.75
CA LYS A 376 -33.74 -22.07 13.77
C LYS A 376 -32.30 -21.65 13.52
N PHE A 377 -32.05 -20.36 13.39
CA PHE A 377 -30.70 -19.82 13.22
C PHE A 377 -29.81 -20.10 14.44
N THR A 378 -30.27 -19.79 15.64
CA THR A 378 -29.49 -20.03 16.87
C THR A 378 -29.23 -21.51 17.11
N THR A 379 -30.19 -22.38 16.79
CA THR A 379 -30.04 -23.84 16.88
C THR A 379 -28.98 -24.35 15.90
N HIS A 380 -29.05 -23.93 14.64
CA HIS A 380 -28.06 -24.31 13.63
C HIS A 380 -26.66 -23.85 14.02
N MET A 381 -26.51 -22.60 14.47
CA MET A 381 -25.21 -22.12 14.95
C MET A 381 -24.76 -22.92 16.19
N GLY A 382 -25.66 -23.26 17.11
CA GLY A 382 -25.34 -24.11 18.26
C GLY A 382 -24.78 -25.48 17.87
N GLU A 383 -25.33 -26.10 16.82
CA GLU A 383 -24.81 -27.37 16.26
C GLU A 383 -23.38 -27.22 15.71
N GLU A 384 -23.08 -26.12 15.03
CA GLU A 384 -21.73 -25.80 14.54
C GLU A 384 -20.75 -25.61 15.71
N LEU A 385 -21.16 -24.92 16.78
CA LEU A 385 -20.35 -24.79 18.01
C LEU A 385 -20.11 -26.16 18.66
N ARG A 386 -21.13 -27.02 18.73
CA ARG A 386 -21.02 -28.38 19.29
C ARG A 386 -20.05 -29.24 18.49
N SER A 387 -20.12 -29.17 17.16
CA SER A 387 -19.19 -29.86 16.27
C SER A 387 -17.75 -29.37 16.50
N ALA A 388 -17.54 -28.06 16.49
CA ALA A 388 -16.24 -27.45 16.75
C ALA A 388 -15.69 -27.82 18.15
N GLN A 389 -16.55 -27.83 19.17
CA GLN A 389 -16.18 -28.21 20.55
C GLN A 389 -15.68 -29.65 20.60
N SER A 390 -16.44 -30.59 20.02
CA SER A 390 -16.08 -32.02 20.01
C SER A 390 -14.79 -32.30 19.23
N ALA A 391 -14.60 -31.67 18.07
CA ALA A 391 -13.45 -31.90 17.20
C ALA A 391 -12.12 -31.41 17.82
N ASN A 392 -12.21 -30.44 18.72
CA ASN A 392 -11.05 -29.78 19.33
C ASN A 392 -10.88 -30.10 20.82
N HIS A 393 -11.66 -31.04 21.36
CA HIS A 393 -11.58 -31.50 22.76
C HIS A 393 -11.64 -30.35 23.79
N VAL A 394 -12.57 -29.41 23.60
CA VAL A 394 -12.74 -28.28 24.53
C VAL A 394 -13.69 -28.66 25.67
N ASP A 395 -13.12 -28.80 26.87
CA ASP A 395 -13.86 -29.08 28.09
C ASP A 395 -14.51 -27.81 28.67
N GLY A 396 -15.74 -27.95 29.17
CA GLY A 396 -16.47 -26.89 29.87
C GLY A 396 -17.48 -26.12 29.00
N PRO A 397 -18.09 -25.06 29.56
CA PRO A 397 -19.15 -24.32 28.88
C PRO A 397 -18.60 -23.44 27.76
N VAL A 398 -19.12 -23.62 26.55
CA VAL A 398 -18.84 -22.78 25.40
C VAL A 398 -19.94 -21.72 25.24
N ARG A 399 -19.53 -20.47 24.97
CA ARG A 399 -20.47 -19.36 24.75
C ARG A 399 -19.97 -18.43 23.65
N VAL A 400 -20.81 -18.20 22.63
CA VAL A 400 -20.53 -17.18 21.61
C VAL A 400 -21.70 -16.21 21.52
N GLU A 401 -21.44 -14.93 21.76
CA GLU A 401 -22.45 -13.87 21.70
C GLU A 401 -22.44 -13.21 20.32
N ILE A 402 -23.61 -12.99 19.72
CA ILE A 402 -23.78 -12.22 18.50
C ILE A 402 -24.17 -10.81 18.91
N ALA A 403 -23.34 -9.82 18.60
CA ALA A 403 -23.55 -8.43 19.00
C ALA A 403 -23.48 -7.47 17.81
N ASP A 404 -24.24 -6.39 17.89
CA ASP A 404 -24.23 -5.34 16.90
C ASP A 404 -22.90 -4.56 16.96
N ALA A 405 -22.24 -4.40 15.82
CA ALA A 405 -20.91 -3.81 15.75
C ALA A 405 -20.88 -2.31 16.09
N SER A 406 -22.01 -1.60 15.95
CA SER A 406 -22.10 -0.15 16.18
C SER A 406 -22.41 0.21 17.63
N SER A 407 -23.28 -0.57 18.28
CA SER A 407 -23.75 -0.33 19.64
C SER A 407 -23.10 -1.24 20.68
N GLY A 408 -22.52 -2.37 20.25
CA GLY A 408 -22.02 -3.42 21.16
C GLY A 408 -23.13 -4.23 21.84
N THR A 409 -24.40 -3.99 21.48
CA THR A 409 -25.56 -4.66 22.09
C THR A 409 -25.58 -6.14 21.70
N VAL A 410 -25.67 -7.03 22.68
CA VAL A 410 -25.81 -8.47 22.45
C VAL A 410 -27.22 -8.76 21.97
N MET A 411 -27.33 -9.28 20.76
CA MET A 411 -28.60 -9.62 20.11
C MET A 411 -29.01 -11.09 20.32
N ALA A 412 -28.03 -11.98 20.47
CA ALA A 412 -28.26 -13.38 20.77
C ALA A 412 -27.04 -14.00 21.46
N THR A 413 -27.27 -15.00 22.31
CA THR A 413 -26.21 -15.84 22.89
C THR A 413 -26.37 -17.26 22.37
N VAL A 414 -25.33 -17.78 21.73
CA VAL A 414 -25.31 -19.14 21.16
C VAL A 414 -24.47 -20.03 22.06
N THR A 415 -25.05 -21.18 22.40
CA THR A 415 -24.38 -22.26 23.14
C THR A 415 -24.52 -23.58 22.36
N PRO A 416 -23.58 -24.51 22.53
CA PRO A 416 -23.68 -25.85 21.95
C PRO A 416 -24.91 -26.63 22.36
#